data_AF-A0A4U5NZA1-F1
#
_entry.id   AF-A0A4U5NZA1-F1
#
_cell.length_a   1.000
_cell.length_b   1.000
_cell.length_c   1.000
_cell.angle_alpha   90.00
_cell.angle_beta   90.00
_cell.angle_gamma   90.00
#
_symmetry.space_group_name_H-M   'P 1'
#
loop_
_entity.id
_entity.type
_entity.pdbx_description
1 polymer ?
#
loop_
_entity_poly.entity_id
_entity_poly.type
_entity_poly.pdbx_seq_one_letter_code
_entity_poly.pdbx_strand_id
1 'polypeptide(L)'
;MVAVNKDFYDLIQEKSGWNVTDAVNMFGLGNVLYIEKLYNMTLPSWVTDDVYNKIRAIGESGWDYAFGGAAYGMPEDVEMVKLYNGMLTTHIIENMKKMIGGKSKVLYHGFSGHDNTIAGFLRTLGAKDAVVGHETADYASTVVLELWKKKDGKHFVRVRWSANAETPFVSITDKVAGCPEKEYCPLDTFIQHREKYLVHDIAKACEVQPE
;
A
#
# COMPACT_ATOMS: atom_id res chain seq x y z
N MET A 1 -9.51 12.70 15.53
CA MET A 1 -8.07 12.94 15.33
C MET A 1 -7.71 14.43 15.42
N VAL A 2 -8.23 15.28 14.52
CA VAL A 2 -7.96 16.74 14.53
C VAL A 2 -8.35 17.38 15.87
N ALA A 3 -9.56 17.12 16.37
CA ALA A 3 -10.01 17.68 17.66
C ALA A 3 -9.11 17.32 18.86
N VAL A 4 -8.48 16.14 18.85
CA VAL A 4 -7.58 15.67 19.93
C VAL A 4 -6.19 16.28 19.80
N ASN A 5 -5.80 16.74 18.60
CA ASN A 5 -4.50 17.34 18.30
C ASN A 5 -4.62 18.83 17.94
N LYS A 6 -5.72 19.49 18.33
CA LYS A 6 -6.06 20.84 17.84
C LYS A 6 -4.90 21.83 18.01
N ASP A 7 -4.34 21.93 19.20
CA ASP A 7 -3.23 22.85 19.50
C ASP A 7 -1.99 22.59 18.63
N PHE A 8 -1.76 21.33 18.25
CA PHE A 8 -0.67 20.98 17.35
C PHE A 8 -0.97 21.40 15.91
N TYR A 9 -2.19 21.18 15.43
CA TYR A 9 -2.60 21.65 14.11
C TYR A 9 -2.55 23.19 14.02
N ASP A 10 -2.97 23.90 15.07
CA ASP A 10 -2.90 25.37 15.13
C ASP A 10 -1.43 25.85 15.10
N LEU A 11 -0.55 25.22 15.87
CA LEU A 11 0.90 25.49 15.83
C LEU A 11 1.49 25.28 14.43
N ILE A 12 1.17 24.15 13.80
CA ILE A 12 1.71 23.82 12.46
C ILE A 12 1.23 24.84 11.43
N GLN A 13 -0.03 25.24 11.45
CA GLN A 13 -0.56 26.25 10.53
C GLN A 13 0.11 27.61 10.74
N GLU A 14 0.26 28.04 12.00
CA GLU A 14 0.93 29.31 12.35
C GLU A 14 2.39 29.33 11.86
N LYS A 15 3.15 28.25 12.10
CA LYS A 15 4.58 28.21 11.79
C LYS A 15 4.89 27.92 10.33
N SER A 16 4.08 27.13 9.64
CA SER A 16 4.30 26.77 8.24
C SER A 16 3.64 27.74 7.26
N GLY A 17 2.59 28.45 7.67
CA GLY A 17 1.74 29.23 6.77
C GLY A 17 0.89 28.36 5.82
N TRP A 18 0.93 27.03 5.96
CA TRP A 18 0.13 26.09 5.18
C TRP A 18 -1.20 25.85 5.91
N ASN A 19 -2.31 25.95 5.18
CA ASN A 19 -3.62 25.47 5.62
C ASN A 19 -3.63 23.93 5.81
N VAL A 20 -3.26 23.47 7.01
CA VAL A 20 -3.25 22.06 7.42
C VAL A 20 -4.52 21.81 8.24
N THR A 21 -5.58 21.34 7.59
CA THR A 21 -6.90 21.14 8.22
C THR A 21 -7.21 19.69 8.56
N ASP A 22 -6.50 18.75 7.94
CA ASP A 22 -6.67 17.32 8.15
C ASP A 22 -5.34 16.57 8.10
N ALA A 23 -5.40 15.26 8.28
CA ALA A 23 -4.22 14.41 8.31
C ALA A 23 -3.59 14.21 6.92
N VAL A 24 -4.34 14.39 5.83
CA VAL A 24 -3.81 14.33 4.47
C VAL A 24 -2.96 15.57 4.18
N ASN A 25 -3.38 16.75 4.63
CA ASN A 25 -2.55 17.95 4.54
C ASN A 25 -1.31 17.83 5.45
N MET A 26 -1.47 17.24 6.63
CA MET A 26 -0.34 16.96 7.54
C MET A 26 0.67 16.01 6.89
N PHE A 27 0.20 14.98 6.19
CA PHE A 27 1.04 14.09 5.38
C PHE A 27 1.80 14.88 4.30
N GLY A 28 1.13 15.78 3.59
CA GLY A 28 1.76 16.65 2.59
C GLY A 28 2.92 17.47 3.15
N LEU A 29 2.72 18.14 4.29
CA LEU A 29 3.79 18.85 4.98
C LEU A 29 4.91 17.90 5.44
N GLY A 30 4.55 16.76 6.02
CA GLY A 30 5.51 15.74 6.45
C GLY A 30 6.36 15.20 5.31
N ASN A 31 5.82 15.09 4.10
CA ASN A 31 6.53 14.66 2.91
C ASN A 31 7.56 15.69 2.46
N VAL A 32 7.21 16.98 2.47
CA VAL A 32 8.16 18.08 2.20
C VAL A 32 9.34 18.02 3.17
N LEU A 33 9.05 17.97 4.47
CA LEU A 33 10.10 17.92 5.50
C LEU A 33 10.96 16.65 5.39
N TYR A 34 10.37 15.51 5.03
CA TYR A 34 11.10 14.27 4.81
C TYR A 34 12.11 14.42 3.66
N ILE A 35 11.69 14.98 2.52
CA ILE A 35 12.56 15.17 1.35
C ILE A 35 13.68 16.17 1.68
N GLU A 36 13.35 17.30 2.31
CA GLU A 36 14.36 18.28 2.73
C GLU A 36 15.40 17.63 3.66
N LYS A 37 14.97 16.83 4.63
CA LYS A 37 15.86 16.09 5.54
C LYS A 37 16.71 15.04 4.78
N LEU A 38 16.10 14.30 3.85
CA LEU A 38 16.78 13.28 3.03
C LEU A 38 17.95 13.87 2.22
N TYR A 39 17.78 15.10 1.72
CA TYR A 39 18.80 15.80 0.95
C TYR A 39 19.67 16.76 1.79
N ASN A 40 19.69 16.60 3.12
CA ASN A 40 20.47 17.42 4.05
C ASN A 40 20.21 18.94 3.92
N MET A 41 19.00 19.33 3.55
CA MET A 41 18.59 20.73 3.55
C MET A 41 18.37 21.20 4.99
N THR A 42 18.54 22.51 5.21
CA THR A 42 18.27 23.11 6.51
C THR A 42 16.77 23.24 6.72
N LEU A 43 16.23 22.53 7.70
CA LEU A 43 14.83 22.67 8.10
C LEU A 43 14.63 23.97 8.90
N PRO A 44 13.41 24.53 8.91
CA PRO A 44 13.07 25.67 9.76
C PRO A 44 13.35 25.37 11.25
N SER A 45 13.82 26.36 12.00
CA SER A 45 14.25 26.18 13.40
C SER A 45 13.16 25.69 14.37
N TRP A 46 11.88 25.85 14.00
CA TRP A 46 10.75 25.35 14.78
C TRP A 46 10.46 23.86 14.55
N VAL A 47 11.04 23.24 13.51
CA VAL A 47 10.92 21.81 13.21
C VAL A 47 11.95 21.04 14.02
N THR A 48 11.67 20.85 15.32
CA THR A 48 12.45 19.94 16.16
C THR A 48 12.16 18.48 15.78
N ASP A 49 12.98 17.53 16.26
CA ASP A 49 12.71 16.11 16.02
C ASP A 49 11.33 15.67 16.55
N ASP A 50 10.88 16.20 17.70
CA ASP A 50 9.55 15.91 18.24
C ASP A 50 8.43 16.44 17.33
N VAL A 51 8.58 17.66 16.81
CA VAL A 51 7.62 18.25 15.86
C VAL A 51 7.60 17.43 14.57
N TYR A 52 8.77 17.11 14.02
CA TYR A 52 8.91 16.29 12.82
C TYR A 52 8.25 14.91 13.01
N ASN A 53 8.60 14.19 14.06
CA ASN A 53 8.07 12.85 14.34
C ASN A 53 6.55 12.88 14.53
N LYS A 54 6.01 13.92 15.18
CA LYS A 54 4.56 14.06 15.36
C LYS A 54 3.83 14.42 14.06
N ILE A 55 4.41 15.27 13.21
CA ILE A 55 3.89 15.52 11.84
C ILE A 55 3.83 14.20 11.06
N ARG A 56 4.94 13.45 11.04
CA ARG A 56 5.05 12.17 10.31
C ARG A 56 4.03 11.15 10.85
N ALA A 57 3.94 10.96 12.16
CA ALA A 57 3.02 9.99 12.76
C ALA A 57 1.54 10.29 12.44
N ILE A 58 1.12 11.55 12.57
CA ILE A 58 -0.25 11.95 12.23
C ILE A 58 -0.51 11.84 10.72
N GLY A 59 0.43 12.32 9.92
CA GLY A 59 0.34 12.32 8.47
C GLY A 59 0.26 10.91 7.88
N GLU A 60 1.21 10.05 8.20
CA GLU A 60 1.29 8.67 7.68
C GLU A 60 0.05 7.84 8.05
N SER A 61 -0.35 7.83 9.32
CA SER A 61 -1.58 7.14 9.74
C SER A 61 -2.83 7.74 9.09
N GLY A 62 -2.86 9.05 8.86
CA GLY A 62 -3.97 9.73 8.20
C GLY A 62 -4.09 9.40 6.73
N TRP A 63 -2.95 9.39 6.03
CA TRP A 63 -2.84 9.01 4.64
C TRP A 63 -3.22 7.55 4.45
N ASP A 64 -2.68 6.64 5.26
CA ASP A 64 -3.02 5.22 5.25
C ASP A 64 -4.53 4.98 5.40
N TYR A 65 -5.16 5.65 6.38
CA TYR A 65 -6.59 5.61 6.62
C TYR A 65 -7.41 6.12 5.44
N ALA A 66 -6.99 7.22 4.80
CA ALA A 66 -7.66 7.80 3.65
C ALA A 66 -7.67 6.88 2.41
N PHE A 67 -6.83 5.84 2.39
CA PHE A 67 -6.81 4.78 1.37
C PHE A 67 -7.31 3.42 1.88
N GLY A 68 -8.11 3.44 2.96
CA GLY A 68 -8.83 2.28 3.48
C GLY A 68 -8.05 1.44 4.50
N GLY A 69 -6.86 1.88 4.92
CA GLY A 69 -6.14 1.23 6.01
C GLY A 69 -6.84 1.36 7.36
N ALA A 70 -6.60 0.40 8.25
CA ALA A 70 -7.07 0.50 9.63
C ALA A 70 -6.29 1.58 10.38
N ALA A 71 -7.00 2.50 11.04
CA ALA A 71 -6.39 3.52 11.91
C ALA A 71 -7.44 4.08 12.88
N TYR A 72 -6.99 4.76 13.93
CA TYR A 72 -7.88 5.48 14.85
C TYR A 72 -8.96 4.61 15.52
N GLY A 73 -8.67 3.33 15.73
CA GLY A 73 -9.62 2.35 16.27
C GLY A 73 -10.67 1.85 15.26
N MET A 74 -10.57 2.28 14.00
CA MET A 74 -11.41 1.82 12.90
C MET A 74 -10.71 0.68 12.15
N PRO A 75 -11.44 -0.36 11.73
CA PRO A 75 -10.89 -1.44 10.92
C PRO A 75 -10.60 -0.97 9.49
N GLU A 76 -9.99 -1.85 8.69
CA GLU A 76 -9.81 -1.66 7.25
C GLU A 76 -11.16 -1.42 6.56
N ASP A 77 -11.21 -0.41 5.68
CA ASP A 77 -12.32 -0.20 4.76
C ASP A 77 -12.11 -1.05 3.51
N VAL A 78 -12.70 -2.25 3.53
CA VAL A 78 -12.57 -3.24 2.45
C VAL A 78 -13.09 -2.70 1.11
N GLU A 79 -14.16 -1.90 1.12
CA GLU A 79 -14.73 -1.37 -0.13
C GLU A 79 -13.79 -0.31 -0.71
N MET A 80 -13.22 0.56 0.13
CA MET A 80 -12.21 1.52 -0.31
C MET A 80 -10.98 0.81 -0.90
N VAL A 81 -10.44 -0.21 -0.21
CA VAL A 81 -9.29 -0.99 -0.72
C VAL A 81 -9.61 -1.66 -2.06
N LYS A 82 -10.81 -2.24 -2.18
CA LYS A 82 -11.32 -2.88 -3.41
C LYS A 82 -11.42 -1.88 -4.57
N LEU A 83 -12.02 -0.71 -4.36
CA LEU A 83 -12.20 0.29 -5.42
C LEU A 83 -10.87 0.92 -5.86
N TYR A 84 -9.92 1.12 -4.94
CA TYR A 84 -8.63 1.71 -5.28
C TYR A 84 -7.66 0.72 -5.94
N ASN A 85 -7.47 -0.49 -5.37
CA ASN A 85 -6.40 -1.42 -5.79
C ASN A 85 -6.89 -2.80 -6.19
N GLY A 86 -8.19 -3.06 -6.10
CA GLY A 86 -8.80 -4.30 -6.55
C GLY A 86 -8.59 -4.55 -8.04
N MET A 87 -8.68 -3.51 -8.88
CA MET A 87 -8.47 -3.62 -10.32
C MET A 87 -7.07 -4.12 -10.70
N LEU A 88 -6.02 -3.60 -10.07
CA LEU A 88 -4.65 -4.06 -10.29
C LEU A 88 -4.50 -5.54 -9.88
N THR A 89 -5.05 -5.89 -8.72
CA THR A 89 -5.02 -7.26 -8.18
C THR A 89 -5.74 -8.24 -9.11
N THR A 90 -6.96 -7.89 -9.55
CA THR A 90 -7.70 -8.68 -10.55
C THR A 90 -6.89 -8.83 -11.82
N HIS A 91 -6.34 -7.74 -12.36
CA HIS A 91 -5.61 -7.76 -13.62
C HIS A 91 -4.39 -8.69 -13.55
N ILE A 92 -3.63 -8.67 -12.45
CA ILE A 92 -2.49 -9.57 -12.24
C ILE A 92 -2.95 -11.04 -12.18
N ILE A 93 -4.00 -11.34 -11.41
CA ILE A 93 -4.56 -12.71 -11.32
C ILE A 93 -5.05 -13.19 -12.69
N GLU A 94 -5.72 -12.35 -13.46
CA GLU A 94 -6.20 -12.71 -14.79
C GLU A 94 -5.06 -12.93 -15.78
N ASN A 95 -3.95 -12.20 -15.66
CA ASN A 95 -2.75 -12.48 -16.45
C ASN A 95 -2.14 -13.85 -16.11
N MET A 96 -2.10 -14.22 -14.83
CA MET A 96 -1.69 -15.57 -14.42
C MET A 96 -2.60 -16.65 -15.01
N LYS A 97 -3.93 -16.48 -14.89
CA LYS A 97 -4.90 -17.43 -15.46
C LYS A 97 -4.76 -17.57 -16.99
N LYS A 98 -4.54 -16.45 -17.70
CA LYS A 98 -4.30 -16.47 -19.16
C LYS A 98 -3.03 -17.23 -19.53
N MET A 99 -1.94 -17.05 -18.77
CA MET A 99 -0.70 -17.82 -18.95
C MET A 99 -0.94 -19.32 -18.75
N ILE A 100 -1.59 -19.71 -17.65
CA ILE A 100 -1.90 -21.12 -17.34
C ILE A 100 -2.77 -21.75 -18.43
N GLY A 101 -3.79 -21.03 -18.90
CA GLY A 101 -4.71 -21.48 -19.94
C GLY A 101 -4.13 -21.44 -21.35
N GLY A 102 -2.85 -21.06 -21.54
CA GLY A 102 -2.21 -20.94 -22.86
C GLY A 102 -2.77 -19.80 -23.73
N LYS A 103 -3.54 -18.88 -23.14
CA LYS A 103 -4.14 -17.71 -23.82
C LYS A 103 -3.17 -16.52 -23.89
N SER A 104 -2.06 -16.57 -23.17
CA SER A 104 -0.98 -15.57 -23.20
C SER A 104 0.37 -16.26 -23.22
N LYS A 105 1.35 -15.62 -23.85
CA LYS A 105 2.78 -16.01 -23.82
C LYS A 105 3.66 -14.92 -23.18
N VAL A 106 3.06 -13.86 -22.64
CA VAL A 106 3.80 -12.74 -22.03
C VAL A 106 4.41 -13.19 -20.70
N LEU A 107 5.73 -13.16 -20.61
CA LEU A 107 6.47 -13.68 -19.44
C LEU A 107 6.64 -12.64 -18.33
N TYR A 108 6.57 -11.36 -18.65
CA TYR A 108 6.81 -10.28 -17.71
C TYR A 108 5.84 -9.12 -17.96
N HIS A 109 5.25 -8.61 -16.88
CA HIS A 109 4.42 -7.43 -16.86
C HIS A 109 5.04 -6.43 -15.88
N GLY A 110 5.36 -5.23 -16.36
CA GLY A 110 5.84 -4.13 -15.52
C GLY A 110 4.73 -3.12 -15.27
N PHE A 111 4.53 -2.75 -14.02
CA PHE A 111 3.60 -1.70 -13.60
C PHE A 111 4.38 -0.64 -12.81
N SER A 112 4.62 0.51 -13.43
CA SER A 112 5.16 1.67 -12.72
C SER A 112 4.02 2.41 -12.06
N GLY A 113 3.95 2.36 -10.73
CA GLY A 113 2.92 3.02 -9.93
C GLY A 113 3.51 4.03 -8.95
N HIS A 114 2.71 4.39 -7.95
CA HIS A 114 3.10 5.28 -6.86
C HIS A 114 3.18 4.50 -5.52
N ASP A 115 3.69 5.16 -4.49
CA ASP A 115 3.74 4.63 -3.12
C ASP A 115 2.37 4.09 -2.63
N ASN A 116 1.28 4.81 -2.91
CA ASN A 116 -0.07 4.40 -2.59
C ASN A 116 -0.56 3.20 -3.41
N THR A 117 -0.02 3.01 -4.62
CA THR A 117 -0.30 1.83 -5.47
C THR A 117 0.35 0.60 -4.85
N ILE A 118 1.62 0.71 -4.42
CA ILE A 118 2.33 -0.37 -3.73
C ILE A 118 1.65 -0.69 -2.40
N ALA A 119 1.38 0.32 -1.57
CA ALA A 119 0.72 0.12 -0.28
C ALA A 119 -0.66 -0.51 -0.46
N GLY A 120 -1.46 0.00 -1.40
CA GLY A 120 -2.79 -0.53 -1.68
C GLY A 120 -2.77 -1.95 -2.25
N PHE A 121 -1.82 -2.27 -3.12
CA PHE A 121 -1.62 -3.65 -3.57
C PHE A 121 -1.20 -4.56 -2.42
N LEU A 122 -0.26 -4.15 -1.55
CA LEU A 122 0.08 -4.92 -0.36
C LEU A 122 -1.11 -5.13 0.58
N ARG A 123 -2.08 -4.18 0.64
CA ARG A 123 -3.33 -4.34 1.40
C ARG A 123 -4.20 -5.45 0.80
N THR A 124 -4.38 -5.50 -0.52
CA THR A 124 -5.10 -6.63 -1.14
C THR A 124 -4.40 -7.96 -0.90
N LEU A 125 -3.08 -7.96 -0.71
CA LEU A 125 -2.35 -9.16 -0.31
C LEU A 125 -2.49 -9.54 1.17
N GLY A 126 -3.01 -8.63 2.01
CA GLY A 126 -3.02 -8.76 3.47
C GLY A 126 -1.63 -8.66 4.12
N ALA A 127 -0.64 -8.15 3.38
CA ALA A 127 0.77 -8.11 3.81
C ALA A 127 1.25 -6.70 4.17
N LYS A 128 0.43 -5.65 3.95
CA LYS A 128 0.82 -4.25 4.09
C LYS A 128 1.42 -3.93 5.46
N ASP A 129 0.70 -4.21 6.54
CA ASP A 129 1.17 -3.90 7.89
C ASP A 129 2.49 -4.62 8.21
N ALA A 130 2.58 -5.91 7.87
CA ALA A 130 3.76 -6.70 8.15
C ALA A 130 4.99 -6.36 7.27
N VAL A 131 4.83 -5.56 6.21
CA VAL A 131 5.90 -5.19 5.26
C VAL A 131 6.27 -3.72 5.38
N VAL A 132 5.29 -2.82 5.48
CA VAL A 132 5.49 -1.34 5.50
C VAL A 132 4.83 -0.65 6.70
N GLY A 133 4.14 -1.37 7.60
CA GLY A 133 3.46 -0.77 8.75
C GLY A 133 2.43 0.27 8.31
N HIS A 134 2.42 1.45 8.94
CA HIS A 134 1.62 2.61 8.52
C HIS A 134 2.30 3.53 7.50
N GLU A 135 3.57 3.30 7.18
CA GLU A 135 4.36 4.17 6.32
C GLU A 135 4.01 3.99 4.84
N THR A 136 4.36 5.00 4.03
CA THR A 136 4.39 4.88 2.57
C THR A 136 5.58 4.05 2.10
N ALA A 137 5.42 3.43 0.94
CA ALA A 137 6.49 2.67 0.32
C ALA A 137 7.61 3.62 -0.15
N ASP A 138 8.86 3.28 0.17
CA ASP A 138 10.03 4.10 -0.17
C ASP A 138 10.30 4.11 -1.69
N TYR A 139 11.18 5.02 -2.12
CA TYR A 139 11.57 5.17 -3.52
C TYR A 139 12.10 3.86 -4.10
N ALA A 140 11.65 3.53 -5.31
CA ALA A 140 12.00 2.30 -6.03
C ALA A 140 11.64 0.99 -5.30
N SER A 141 10.82 1.06 -4.25
CA SER A 141 10.21 -0.13 -3.67
C SER A 141 9.49 -0.97 -4.73
N THR A 142 9.60 -2.29 -4.62
CA THR A 142 9.10 -3.21 -5.66
C THR A 142 8.49 -4.46 -5.05
N VAL A 143 7.25 -4.77 -5.45
CA VAL A 143 6.59 -6.06 -5.20
C VAL A 143 6.63 -6.90 -6.48
N VAL A 144 7.10 -8.14 -6.39
CA VAL A 144 7.11 -9.09 -7.51
C VAL A 144 6.22 -10.29 -7.18
N LEU A 145 5.27 -10.59 -8.06
CA LEU A 145 4.51 -11.84 -8.02
C LEU A 145 5.00 -12.76 -9.11
N GLU A 146 5.50 -13.93 -8.71
CA GLU A 146 5.99 -14.94 -9.62
C GLU A 146 5.01 -16.11 -9.68
N LEU A 147 4.62 -16.50 -10.90
CA LEU A 147 3.82 -17.69 -11.13
C LEU A 147 4.73 -18.89 -11.39
N TRP A 148 4.58 -19.93 -10.56
CA TRP A 148 5.37 -21.16 -10.62
C TRP A 148 4.50 -22.36 -10.94
N LYS A 149 5.05 -23.31 -11.69
CA LYS A 149 4.46 -24.63 -11.92
C LYS A 149 5.39 -25.71 -11.36
N LYS A 150 4.91 -26.52 -10.43
CA LYS A 150 5.69 -27.64 -9.88
C LYS A 150 5.57 -28.90 -10.75
N LYS A 151 6.39 -29.90 -10.45
CA LYS A 151 6.46 -31.17 -11.21
C LYS A 151 5.13 -31.92 -11.27
N ASP A 152 4.29 -31.77 -10.25
CA ASP A 152 2.93 -32.34 -10.19
C ASP A 152 1.89 -31.56 -11.02
N GLY A 153 2.33 -30.52 -11.74
CA GLY A 153 1.49 -29.69 -12.58
C GLY A 153 0.72 -28.59 -11.84
N LYS A 154 0.81 -28.54 -10.50
CA LYS A 154 0.11 -27.52 -9.69
C LYS A 154 0.81 -26.17 -9.77
N HIS A 155 0.00 -25.11 -9.67
CA HIS A 155 0.47 -23.73 -9.77
C HIS A 155 0.58 -23.06 -8.40
N PHE A 156 1.60 -22.24 -8.25
CA PHE A 156 1.92 -21.55 -7.01
C PHE A 156 2.31 -20.10 -7.30
N VAL A 157 2.14 -19.23 -6.31
CA VAL A 157 2.63 -17.87 -6.30
C VAL A 157 3.77 -17.76 -5.29
N ARG A 158 4.85 -17.08 -5.67
CA ARG A 158 5.86 -16.57 -4.74
C ARG A 158 5.79 -15.05 -4.79
N VAL A 159 5.71 -14.41 -3.62
CA VAL A 159 5.68 -12.95 -3.50
C VAL A 159 7.02 -12.47 -2.96
N ARG A 160 7.63 -11.52 -3.67
CA ARG A 160 8.91 -10.93 -3.28
C ARG A 160 8.77 -9.43 -3.07
N TRP A 161 9.58 -8.91 -2.16
CA TRP A 161 9.62 -7.50 -1.80
C TRP A 161 11.04 -7.00 -1.76
N SER A 162 11.26 -5.80 -2.29
CA SER A 162 12.44 -4.98 -2.04
C SER A 162 11.95 -3.62 -1.54
N ALA A 163 12.51 -3.16 -0.42
CA ALA A 163 12.07 -1.93 0.22
C ALA A 163 12.46 -0.67 -0.55
N ASN A 164 13.58 -0.69 -1.29
CA ASN A 164 14.08 0.42 -2.11
C ASN A 164 15.19 -0.07 -3.06
N ALA A 165 15.77 0.86 -3.83
CA ALA A 165 16.81 0.56 -4.83
C ALA A 165 18.03 -0.19 -4.29
N GLU A 166 18.32 -0.11 -2.98
CA GLU A 166 19.50 -0.70 -2.35
C GLU A 166 19.19 -1.99 -1.57
N THR A 167 17.91 -2.26 -1.30
CA THR A 167 17.49 -3.40 -0.50
C THR A 167 17.32 -4.65 -1.39
N PRO A 168 17.94 -5.79 -1.06
CA PRO A 168 17.78 -7.02 -1.84
C PRO A 168 16.35 -7.57 -1.75
N PHE A 169 15.91 -8.29 -2.79
CA PHE A 169 14.60 -8.94 -2.78
C PHE A 169 14.52 -10.09 -1.77
N VAL A 170 13.61 -9.95 -0.80
CA VAL A 170 13.23 -11.00 0.15
C VAL A 170 11.89 -11.64 -0.24
N SER A 171 11.66 -12.88 0.19
CA SER A 171 10.34 -13.51 0.09
C SER A 171 9.44 -12.98 1.19
N ILE A 172 8.19 -12.64 0.85
CA ILE A 172 7.14 -12.25 1.80
C ILE A 172 5.88 -13.10 1.64
N THR A 173 5.99 -14.26 0.98
CA THR A 173 4.86 -15.19 0.76
C THR A 173 4.20 -15.65 2.06
N ASP A 174 4.97 -15.78 3.14
CA ASP A 174 4.50 -16.13 4.48
C ASP A 174 3.72 -15.00 5.17
N LYS A 175 3.94 -13.74 4.75
CA LYS A 175 3.20 -12.57 5.26
C LYS A 175 1.88 -12.32 4.51
N VAL A 176 1.62 -13.10 3.47
CA VAL A 176 0.42 -12.98 2.67
C VAL A 176 -0.75 -13.70 3.34
N ALA A 177 -1.89 -13.02 3.45
CA ALA A 177 -3.10 -13.60 4.03
C ALA A 177 -3.51 -14.90 3.31
N GLY A 178 -3.67 -15.97 4.10
CA GLY A 178 -4.05 -17.30 3.63
C GLY A 178 -2.91 -18.17 3.08
N CYS A 179 -1.75 -17.60 2.81
CA CYS A 179 -0.61 -18.38 2.35
C CYS A 179 0.08 -19.12 3.52
N PRO A 180 0.65 -20.31 3.28
CA PRO A 180 1.40 -21.03 4.30
C PRO A 180 2.69 -20.30 4.66
N GLU A 181 3.25 -20.59 5.83
CA GLU A 181 4.60 -20.16 6.26
C GLU A 181 5.70 -20.87 5.44
N LYS A 182 5.71 -20.65 4.12
CA LYS A 182 6.57 -21.29 3.13
C LYS A 182 6.84 -20.33 1.98
N GLU A 183 7.87 -20.65 1.21
CA GLU A 183 8.28 -19.87 0.04
C GLU A 183 7.20 -19.75 -1.07
N TYR A 184 6.35 -20.78 -1.22
CA TYR A 184 5.36 -20.86 -2.28
C TYR A 184 3.95 -21.06 -1.73
N CYS A 185 3.00 -20.29 -2.24
CA CYS A 185 1.58 -20.35 -1.91
C CYS A 185 0.79 -21.00 -3.04
N PRO A 186 -0.08 -22.00 -2.78
CA PRO A 186 -0.96 -22.54 -3.83
C PRO A 186 -1.78 -21.42 -4.48
N LEU A 187 -1.86 -21.40 -5.81
CA LEU A 187 -2.51 -20.31 -6.53
C LEU A 187 -4.01 -20.17 -6.16
N ASP A 188 -4.71 -21.28 -5.98
CA ASP A 188 -6.13 -21.26 -5.62
C ASP A 188 -6.35 -20.65 -4.23
N THR A 189 -5.52 -21.03 -3.25
CA THR A 189 -5.50 -20.41 -1.91
C THR A 189 -5.18 -18.92 -2.01
N PHE A 190 -4.18 -18.56 -2.83
CA PHE A 190 -3.84 -17.18 -3.07
C PHE A 190 -5.05 -16.39 -3.57
N ILE A 191 -5.76 -16.88 -4.60
CA ILE A 191 -6.92 -16.19 -5.20
C ILE A 191 -8.10 -16.10 -4.22
N GLN A 192 -8.44 -17.21 -3.56
CA GLN A 192 -9.59 -17.30 -2.66
C GLN A 192 -9.56 -16.22 -1.56
N HIS A 193 -8.38 -15.98 -0.97
CA HIS A 193 -8.22 -14.98 0.09
C HIS A 193 -8.33 -13.51 -0.40
N ARG A 194 -8.43 -13.28 -1.71
CA ARG A 194 -8.55 -11.94 -2.31
C ARG A 194 -9.88 -11.68 -2.98
N GLU A 195 -10.78 -12.65 -3.00
CA GLU A 195 -12.09 -12.51 -3.65
C GLU A 195 -12.83 -11.24 -3.24
N LYS A 196 -12.76 -10.87 -1.94
CA LYS A 196 -13.38 -9.63 -1.42
C LYS A 196 -12.84 -8.34 -2.03
N TYR A 197 -11.64 -8.35 -2.60
CA TYR A 197 -11.03 -7.18 -3.24
C TYR A 197 -11.11 -7.22 -4.77
N LEU A 198 -11.54 -8.33 -5.39
CA LEU A 198 -11.51 -8.44 -6.84
C LEU A 198 -12.63 -7.61 -7.47
N VAL A 199 -12.24 -6.79 -8.45
CA VAL A 199 -13.15 -6.00 -9.27
C VAL A 199 -13.10 -6.52 -10.70
N HIS A 200 -14.25 -6.95 -11.23
CA HIS A 200 -14.40 -7.42 -12.61
C HIS A 200 -15.07 -6.38 -13.53
N ASP A 201 -15.86 -5.48 -12.94
CA ASP A 201 -16.51 -4.37 -13.61
C ASP A 201 -16.38 -3.13 -12.73
N ILE A 202 -15.44 -2.25 -13.08
CA ILE A 202 -15.16 -1.04 -12.30
C ILE A 202 -16.28 -0.01 -12.43
N ALA A 203 -16.95 0.07 -13.59
CA ALA A 203 -18.04 1.00 -13.78
C ALA A 203 -19.17 0.67 -12.81
N LYS A 204 -19.56 -0.61 -12.77
CA LYS A 204 -20.54 -1.11 -11.82
C LYS A 204 -20.09 -0.97 -10.36
N ALA A 205 -18.81 -1.26 -10.06
CA ALA A 205 -18.30 -1.13 -8.70
C ALA A 205 -18.29 0.34 -8.20
N CYS A 206 -18.12 1.30 -9.10
CA CYS A 206 -18.17 2.73 -8.80
C CYS A 206 -19.57 3.36 -8.92
N GLU A 207 -20.62 2.58 -9.22
CA GLU A 207 -22.00 3.10 -9.23
C GLU A 207 -22.38 3.58 -7.83
N VAL A 208 -22.76 4.85 -7.72
CA VAL A 208 -23.28 5.44 -6.48
C VAL A 208 -24.56 4.70 -6.13
N GLN A 209 -24.55 3.99 -5.02
CA GLN A 209 -25.76 3.34 -4.51
C GLN A 209 -26.72 4.43 -4.03
N PRO A 210 -28.03 4.35 -4.37
CA PRO A 210 -29.02 5.23 -3.78
C PRO A 210 -29.05 5.05 -2.25
N GLU A 211 -29.19 6.17 -1.53
CA GLU A 211 -29.35 6.20 -0.06
C GLU A 211 -30.59 5.42 0.42
#